data_AF-A0A6N7C5M1-F1
#
_entry.id   AF-A0A6N7C5M1-F1
#
_cell.length_a   1.000
_cell.length_b   1.000
_cell.length_c   1.000
_cell.angle_alpha   90.00
_cell.angle_beta   90.00
_cell.angle_gamma   90.00
#
_symmetry.space_group_name_H-M   'P 1'
#
loop_
_entity.id
_entity.type
_entity.pdbx_description
1 polymer ?
#
loop_
_entity_poly.entity_id
_entity_poly.type
_entity_poly.pdbx_seq_one_letter_code
_entity_poly.pdbx_strand_id
1 'polypeptide(L)'
;MSIRISSSTPEDEPGSTLLPVRDRIDEDLRTHPAVRLASEAVPLMHRTTSGERFGPVRLIERDSDVAVVFAADTTRWAVVVQPGDDSPKASVILGVPNPRANFGRSFRASHLARLTVHQSGDPSVAKEPPEFGWMALTGIAAEGVSQFEVRSSLDTDTGGVGADGVVFAVLRARWREKLHVAVTLASGETVPIHQPSLRPERPS
;
A
#
# COMPACT_ATOMS: atom_id res chain seq x y z
N MET A 1 0.43 58.44 -17.69
CA MET A 1 1.48 58.22 -16.68
C MET A 1 1.50 56.71 -16.43
N SER A 2 2.47 56.02 -17.01
CA SER A 2 2.50 54.54 -17.07
C SER A 2 3.65 54.03 -16.22
N ILE A 3 3.36 53.17 -15.25
CA ILE A 3 4.36 52.50 -14.42
C ILE A 3 4.55 51.09 -14.98
N ARG A 4 5.76 50.77 -15.42
CA ARG A 4 6.23 49.40 -15.65
C ARG A 4 6.67 48.81 -14.31
N ILE A 5 6.17 47.64 -13.97
CA ILE A 5 6.75 46.82 -12.90
C ILE A 5 7.25 45.54 -13.56
N SER A 6 8.57 45.39 -13.56
CA SER A 6 9.26 44.16 -13.93
C SER A 6 8.96 43.09 -12.88
N SER A 7 8.38 41.96 -13.30
CA SER A 7 8.28 40.77 -12.48
C SER A 7 9.49 39.87 -12.76
N SER A 8 10.40 39.81 -11.81
CA SER A 8 11.40 38.75 -11.67
C SER A 8 10.68 37.43 -11.40
N THR A 9 10.86 36.45 -12.28
CA THR A 9 10.51 35.04 -12.06
C THR A 9 11.43 34.46 -10.98
N PRO A 10 10.90 33.83 -9.91
CA PRO A 10 11.69 32.89 -9.13
C PRO A 10 11.70 31.52 -9.82
N GLU A 11 12.85 30.88 -9.66
CA GLU A 11 13.34 29.67 -10.30
C GLU A 11 12.45 28.43 -10.04
N ASP A 12 12.49 27.53 -11.02
CA ASP A 12 11.89 26.19 -11.03
C ASP A 12 12.27 25.38 -9.78
N GLU A 13 11.29 25.08 -8.93
CA GLU A 13 11.33 23.91 -8.06
C GLU A 13 11.11 22.66 -8.93
N PRO A 14 11.93 21.59 -8.83
CA PRO A 14 11.67 20.36 -9.56
C PRO A 14 10.40 19.72 -9.01
N GLY A 15 9.31 19.88 -9.76
CA GLY A 15 8.03 19.25 -9.53
C GLY A 15 8.22 17.75 -9.34
N SER A 16 7.96 17.29 -8.12
CA SER A 16 7.68 15.89 -7.81
C SER A 16 6.60 15.42 -8.77
N THR A 17 7.03 14.73 -9.83
CA THR A 17 6.13 14.16 -10.81
C THR A 17 5.60 12.87 -10.20
N LEU A 18 4.64 13.02 -9.28
CA LEU A 18 3.85 11.91 -8.76
C LEU A 18 3.17 11.25 -9.95
N LEU A 19 3.69 10.11 -10.37
CA LEU A 19 3.09 9.31 -11.43
C LEU A 19 1.68 8.89 -10.97
N PRO A 20 0.63 9.07 -11.79
CA PRO A 20 -0.71 8.65 -11.43
C PRO A 20 -0.77 7.13 -11.29
N VAL A 21 -1.23 6.65 -10.13
CA VAL A 21 -1.54 5.22 -9.89
C VAL A 21 -2.70 4.84 -10.82
N ARG A 22 -2.42 3.96 -11.79
CA ARG A 22 -3.47 3.35 -12.62
C ARG A 22 -4.15 2.25 -11.81
N ASP A 23 -5.35 2.50 -11.32
CA ASP A 23 -6.31 1.43 -10.99
C ASP A 23 -6.68 0.72 -12.32
N ARG A 24 -5.84 -0.22 -12.74
CA ARG A 24 -5.99 -0.98 -13.99
C ARG A 24 -7.03 -2.08 -13.79
N ILE A 25 -8.04 -2.06 -14.67
CA ILE A 25 -9.19 -2.96 -14.73
C ILE A 25 -8.72 -4.43 -14.89
N ASP A 26 -9.42 -5.35 -14.21
CA ASP A 26 -9.12 -6.76 -13.92
C ASP A 26 -8.40 -7.63 -14.99
N GLU A 27 -8.52 -7.30 -16.28
CA GLU A 27 -7.94 -8.08 -17.38
C GLU A 27 -6.46 -7.75 -17.63
N ASP A 28 -6.08 -6.47 -17.51
CA ASP A 28 -4.68 -6.01 -17.60
C ASP A 28 -3.84 -6.56 -16.44
N LEU A 29 -4.45 -6.75 -15.27
CA LEU A 29 -3.77 -7.29 -14.09
C LEU A 29 -3.32 -8.74 -14.31
N ARG A 30 -4.19 -9.60 -14.85
CA ARG A 30 -3.89 -11.04 -14.98
C ARG A 30 -2.79 -11.36 -15.97
N THR A 31 -2.56 -10.47 -16.94
CA THR A 31 -1.56 -10.68 -18.00
C THR A 31 -0.19 -10.08 -17.65
N HIS A 32 -0.11 -9.30 -16.56
CA HIS A 32 1.13 -8.64 -16.17
C HIS A 32 2.20 -9.68 -15.73
N PRO A 33 3.44 -9.63 -16.24
CA PRO A 33 4.47 -10.64 -15.96
C PRO A 33 4.81 -10.74 -14.46
N ALA A 34 4.76 -9.63 -13.72
CA ALA A 34 4.95 -9.65 -12.27
C ALA A 34 3.83 -10.42 -11.53
N VAL A 35 2.60 -10.45 -12.05
CA VAL A 35 1.50 -11.21 -11.42
C VAL A 35 1.75 -12.70 -11.51
N ARG A 36 2.31 -13.20 -12.62
CA ARG A 36 2.71 -14.60 -12.75
C ARG A 36 3.76 -14.97 -11.70
N LEU A 37 4.84 -14.20 -11.61
CA LEU A 37 5.91 -14.42 -10.64
C LEU A 37 5.42 -14.31 -9.19
N ALA A 38 4.57 -13.32 -8.90
CA ALA A 38 3.98 -13.16 -7.59
C ALA A 38 3.05 -14.33 -7.22
N SER A 39 2.27 -14.83 -8.19
CA SER A 39 1.41 -16.00 -8.01
C SER A 39 2.18 -17.28 -7.73
N GLU A 40 3.46 -17.37 -8.14
CA GLU A 40 4.38 -18.48 -7.82
C GLU A 40 4.98 -18.37 -6.41
N ALA A 41 4.94 -17.20 -5.77
CA ALA A 41 5.40 -17.00 -4.39
C ALA A 41 4.31 -17.26 -3.32
N VAL A 42 3.03 -17.08 -3.69
CA VAL A 42 1.86 -17.40 -2.86
C VAL A 42 1.51 -18.92 -2.69
N PRO A 43 1.88 -19.89 -3.57
CA PRO A 43 1.41 -21.29 -3.52
C PRO A 43 1.79 -22.04 -2.25
N LEU A 44 2.84 -21.64 -1.54
CA LEU A 44 3.19 -22.23 -0.24
C LEU A 44 2.16 -21.90 0.85
N MET A 45 1.36 -20.85 0.68
CA MET A 45 0.25 -20.46 1.58
C MET A 45 -1.11 -21.01 1.13
N HIS A 46 -1.21 -21.56 -0.09
CA HIS A 46 -2.46 -22.05 -0.68
C HIS A 46 -3.02 -23.33 -0.05
N ARG A 47 -2.20 -24.09 0.71
CA ARG A 47 -2.68 -25.31 1.38
C ARG A 47 -3.74 -25.05 2.46
N THR A 48 -3.97 -23.80 2.85
CA THR A 48 -5.01 -23.40 3.82
C THR A 48 -6.24 -22.73 3.20
N THR A 49 -6.29 -22.52 1.87
CA THR A 49 -7.33 -21.70 1.19
C THR A 49 -8.13 -22.46 0.12
N SER A 50 -8.23 -23.79 0.24
CA SER A 50 -8.99 -24.60 -0.71
C SER A 50 -10.49 -24.22 -0.68
N GLY A 51 -10.96 -23.58 -1.76
CA GLY A 51 -12.35 -23.15 -1.92
C GLY A 51 -12.56 -21.63 -2.06
N GLU A 52 -11.50 -20.84 -1.88
CA GLU A 52 -11.60 -19.37 -1.84
C GLU A 52 -11.42 -18.73 -3.23
N ARG A 53 -12.13 -17.62 -3.50
CA ARG A 53 -11.88 -16.79 -4.69
C ARG A 53 -10.54 -16.07 -4.56
N PHE A 54 -9.46 -16.69 -5.02
CA PHE A 54 -8.13 -16.09 -5.06
C PHE A 54 -7.87 -15.35 -6.38
N GLY A 55 -7.34 -14.13 -6.31
CA GLY A 55 -6.87 -13.41 -7.49
C GLY A 55 -6.17 -12.08 -7.18
N PRO A 56 -5.41 -11.53 -8.14
CA PRO A 56 -4.84 -10.20 -8.03
C PRO A 56 -5.97 -9.15 -8.03
N VAL A 57 -5.88 -8.17 -7.15
CA VAL A 57 -6.85 -7.07 -7.03
C VAL A 57 -6.23 -5.69 -7.20
N ARG A 58 -4.92 -5.56 -7.00
CA ARG A 58 -4.17 -4.32 -7.28
C ARG A 58 -2.75 -4.65 -7.72
N LEU A 59 -2.19 -3.78 -8.56
CA LEU A 59 -0.79 -3.81 -8.96
C LEU A 59 -0.21 -2.40 -8.83
N ILE A 60 0.95 -2.30 -8.19
CA ILE A 60 1.58 -1.05 -7.80
C ILE A 60 3.01 -1.09 -8.32
N GLU A 61 3.27 -0.36 -9.39
CA GLU A 61 4.60 -0.23 -10.01
C GLU A 61 5.33 0.96 -9.39
N ARG A 62 6.57 0.76 -8.94
CA ARG A 62 7.46 1.82 -8.45
C ARG A 62 8.88 1.55 -8.93
N ASP A 63 9.38 2.43 -9.78
CA ASP A 63 10.65 2.25 -10.48
C ASP A 63 10.69 0.90 -11.23
N SER A 64 11.63 0.03 -10.88
CA SER A 64 11.72 -1.34 -11.40
C SER A 64 10.88 -2.34 -10.62
N ASP A 65 10.51 -2.04 -9.37
CA ASP A 65 9.84 -2.99 -8.49
C ASP A 65 8.31 -2.96 -8.68
N VAL A 66 7.66 -4.11 -8.52
CA VAL A 66 6.20 -4.24 -8.65
C VAL A 66 5.62 -4.93 -7.43
N ALA A 67 4.72 -4.28 -6.72
CA ALA A 67 3.92 -4.92 -5.68
C ALA A 67 2.57 -5.39 -6.25
N VAL A 68 2.23 -6.65 -6.00
CA VAL A 68 0.96 -7.25 -6.38
C VAL A 68 0.17 -7.56 -5.11
N VAL A 69 -1.05 -7.03 -5.02
CA VAL A 69 -1.99 -7.35 -3.95
C VAL A 69 -2.93 -8.45 -4.43
N PHE A 70 -2.97 -9.55 -3.70
CA PHE A 70 -3.93 -10.63 -3.90
C PHE A 70 -5.02 -10.56 -2.85
N ALA A 71 -6.23 -10.90 -3.24
CA ALA A 71 -7.33 -11.18 -2.31
C ALA A 71 -7.77 -12.62 -2.44
N ALA A 72 -8.05 -13.23 -1.30
CA ALA A 72 -8.92 -14.38 -1.16
C ALA A 72 -10.08 -14.02 -0.22
N ASP A 73 -11.02 -14.94 -0.01
CA ASP A 73 -12.18 -14.70 0.84
C ASP A 73 -11.77 -14.41 2.29
N THR A 74 -10.70 -15.05 2.79
CA THR A 74 -10.30 -14.92 4.20
C THR A 74 -9.08 -14.05 4.43
N THR A 75 -8.29 -13.72 3.39
CA THR A 75 -6.99 -13.07 3.57
C THR A 75 -6.64 -12.20 2.36
N ARG A 76 -5.89 -11.12 2.57
CA ARG A 76 -5.19 -10.38 1.52
C ARG A 76 -3.69 -10.48 1.69
N TRP A 77 -2.96 -10.55 0.58
CA TRP A 77 -1.51 -10.61 0.56
C TRP A 77 -0.92 -9.50 -0.29
N ALA A 78 0.26 -9.03 0.08
CA ALA A 78 1.12 -8.25 -0.81
C ALA A 78 2.41 -9.00 -1.09
N VAL A 79 2.75 -9.10 -2.38
CA VAL A 79 3.99 -9.69 -2.86
C VAL A 79 4.75 -8.64 -3.64
N VAL A 80 6.01 -8.40 -3.28
CA VAL A 80 6.91 -7.55 -4.07
C VAL A 80 7.67 -8.43 -5.03
N VAL A 81 7.65 -8.04 -6.29
CA VAL A 81 8.43 -8.63 -7.36
C VAL A 81 9.51 -7.63 -7.71
N GLN A 82 10.75 -8.02 -7.49
CA GLN A 82 11.93 -7.28 -7.90
C GLN A 82 12.47 -7.96 -9.17
N PRO A 83 12.44 -7.30 -10.33
CA PRO A 83 13.08 -7.83 -11.51
C PRO A 83 14.59 -7.80 -11.29
N GLY A 84 15.20 -8.98 -11.15
CA GLY A 84 16.65 -9.14 -11.22
C GLY A 84 17.04 -9.51 -12.65
N ASP A 85 18.25 -9.13 -13.05
CA ASP A 85 18.75 -9.35 -14.43
C ASP A 85 18.73 -10.84 -14.82
N ASP A 86 19.08 -11.74 -13.90
CA ASP A 86 19.15 -13.20 -14.15
C ASP A 86 18.13 -14.04 -13.35
N SER A 87 17.58 -13.50 -12.26
CA SER A 87 16.55 -14.18 -11.45
C SER A 87 15.63 -13.18 -10.75
N PRO A 88 14.39 -12.99 -11.21
CA PRO A 88 13.44 -12.15 -10.50
C PRO A 88 13.12 -12.76 -9.14
N LYS A 89 13.08 -11.91 -8.11
CA LYS A 89 12.74 -12.31 -6.74
C LYS A 89 11.33 -11.88 -6.43
N ALA A 90 10.54 -12.81 -5.88
CA ALA A 90 9.22 -12.51 -5.35
C ALA A 90 9.20 -12.79 -3.85
N SER A 91 8.89 -11.77 -3.07
CA SER A 91 8.92 -11.81 -1.60
C SER A 91 7.57 -11.37 -1.04
N VAL A 92 6.97 -12.19 -0.18
CA VAL A 92 5.72 -11.85 0.52
C VAL A 92 6.04 -10.80 1.59
N ILE A 93 5.37 -9.65 1.55
CA ILE A 93 5.45 -8.64 2.61
C ILE A 93 4.57 -9.06 3.79
N LEU A 94 3.34 -9.50 3.49
CA LEU A 94 2.29 -9.64 4.50
C LEU A 94 1.11 -10.47 3.99
N GLY A 95 0.50 -11.27 4.88
CA GLY A 95 -0.87 -11.76 4.77
C GLY A 95 -1.73 -11.24 5.91
N VAL A 96 -2.84 -10.57 5.62
CA VAL A 96 -3.78 -10.04 6.63
C VAL A 96 -5.14 -10.71 6.50
N PRO A 97 -5.67 -11.31 7.57
CA PRO A 97 -7.02 -11.85 7.56
C PRO A 97 -8.06 -10.79 7.25
N ASN A 98 -8.96 -11.09 6.32
CA ASN A 98 -10.15 -10.29 6.07
C ASN A 98 -11.04 -10.26 7.33
N PRO A 99 -11.81 -9.18 7.52
CA PRO A 99 -12.85 -9.16 8.52
C PRO A 99 -13.86 -10.29 8.23
N ARG A 100 -14.40 -10.90 9.29
CA ARG A 100 -15.50 -11.86 9.15
C ARG A 100 -16.68 -11.18 8.45
N ALA A 101 -17.46 -11.96 7.69
CA ALA A 101 -18.72 -11.49 7.14
C ALA A 101 -19.60 -10.84 8.24
N ASN A 102 -20.25 -9.73 7.91
CA ASN A 102 -21.09 -8.94 8.82
C ASN A 102 -20.36 -8.33 10.02
N PHE A 103 -19.04 -8.18 9.95
CA PHE A 103 -18.31 -7.37 10.93
C PHE A 103 -18.86 -5.93 10.91
N GLY A 104 -19.44 -5.48 12.03
CA GLY A 104 -20.01 -4.14 12.13
C GLY A 104 -18.94 -3.06 11.98
N ARG A 105 -19.08 -2.20 10.96
CA ARG A 105 -18.13 -1.12 10.65
C ARG A 105 -18.59 0.25 11.18
N SER A 106 -19.43 0.25 12.21
CA SER A 106 -19.84 1.47 12.93
C SER A 106 -18.80 1.83 13.98
N PHE A 107 -17.73 2.48 13.55
CA PHE A 107 -16.64 2.90 14.41
C PHE A 107 -16.85 4.35 14.84
N ARG A 108 -17.63 4.59 15.90
CA ARG A 108 -17.98 5.96 16.32
C ARG A 108 -16.81 6.87 16.72
N ALA A 109 -15.59 6.34 16.85
CA ALA A 109 -14.40 7.09 17.28
C ALA A 109 -13.22 7.07 16.28
N SER A 110 -13.28 6.30 15.18
CA SER A 110 -12.21 6.24 14.18
C SER A 110 -12.74 5.79 12.83
N HIS A 111 -12.27 6.39 11.73
CA HIS A 111 -12.66 5.95 10.39
C HIS A 111 -11.85 4.73 9.90
N LEU A 112 -10.83 4.31 10.66
CA LEU A 112 -10.01 3.13 10.38
C LEU A 112 -9.70 2.35 11.66
N ALA A 113 -9.92 1.04 11.65
CA ALA A 113 -9.67 0.14 12.77
C ALA A 113 -8.63 -0.92 12.40
N ARG A 114 -8.03 -1.55 13.43
CA ARG A 114 -7.04 -2.65 13.29
C ARG A 114 -5.87 -2.30 12.36
N LEU A 115 -5.44 -1.04 12.44
CA LEU A 115 -4.34 -0.56 11.63
C LEU A 115 -3.06 -1.31 11.98
N THR A 116 -2.48 -1.96 10.99
CA THR A 116 -1.22 -2.67 11.11
C THR A 116 -0.28 -2.19 10.01
N VAL A 117 0.99 -1.99 10.35
CA VAL A 117 2.03 -1.62 9.41
C VAL A 117 3.09 -2.71 9.43
N HIS A 118 3.40 -3.23 8.26
CA HIS A 118 4.47 -4.18 8.05
C HIS A 118 5.52 -3.56 7.15
N GLN A 119 6.77 -3.87 7.42
CA GLN A 119 7.89 -3.40 6.64
C GLN A 119 8.73 -4.59 6.17
N SER A 120 9.12 -4.54 4.91
CA SER A 120 10.01 -5.52 4.28
C SER A 120 11.08 -4.77 3.48
N GLY A 121 12.32 -5.21 3.61
CA GLY A 121 13.46 -4.69 2.87
C GLY A 121 14.63 -5.63 3.08
N ASP A 122 15.46 -5.77 2.05
CA ASP A 122 16.68 -6.55 2.18
C ASP A 122 17.58 -5.89 3.23
N PRO A 123 18.10 -6.64 4.22
CA PRO A 123 19.04 -6.09 5.18
C PRO A 123 20.28 -5.58 4.43
N SER A 124 20.86 -4.47 4.90
CA SER A 124 22.12 -3.98 4.33
C SER A 124 23.23 -5.02 4.47
N VAL A 125 24.28 -4.91 3.65
CA VAL A 125 25.49 -5.77 3.71
C VAL A 125 26.12 -5.76 5.12
N ALA A 126 25.93 -4.68 5.88
CA ALA A 126 26.41 -4.53 7.25
C ALA A 126 25.49 -5.12 8.33
N LYS A 127 24.40 -5.82 7.97
CA LYS A 127 23.29 -6.22 8.87
C LYS A 127 22.60 -5.04 9.57
N GLU A 128 22.84 -3.83 9.11
CA GLU A 128 22.10 -2.65 9.56
C GLU A 128 20.71 -2.67 8.90
N PRO A 129 19.69 -2.12 9.58
CA PRO A 129 18.39 -1.93 8.95
C PRO A 129 18.56 -1.14 7.65
N PRO A 130 17.87 -1.51 6.57
CA PRO A 130 18.06 -0.82 5.30
C PRO A 130 17.62 0.64 5.43
N GLU A 131 18.11 1.52 4.56
CA GLU A 131 17.67 2.92 4.55
C GLU A 131 16.20 3.04 4.08
N PHE A 132 15.81 2.19 3.14
CA PHE A 132 14.50 2.18 2.51
C PHE A 132 13.93 0.77 2.46
N GLY A 133 12.61 0.68 2.40
CA GLY A 133 11.92 -0.60 2.19
C GLY A 133 10.52 -0.42 1.64
N TRP A 134 9.88 -1.55 1.40
CA TRP A 134 8.47 -1.63 1.14
C TRP A 134 7.70 -1.65 2.45
N MET A 135 6.66 -0.83 2.55
CA MET A 135 5.70 -0.85 3.65
C MET A 135 4.34 -1.29 3.15
N ALA A 136 3.69 -2.16 3.91
CA ALA A 136 2.29 -2.50 3.74
C ALA A 136 1.51 -1.97 4.95
N LEU A 137 0.44 -1.23 4.67
CA LEU A 137 -0.50 -0.76 5.68
C LEU A 137 -1.85 -1.41 5.44
N THR A 138 -2.40 -2.01 6.49
CA THR A 138 -3.70 -2.67 6.42
C THR A 138 -4.62 -2.19 7.52
N GLY A 139 -5.90 -2.05 7.21
CA GLY A 139 -6.91 -1.69 8.21
C GLY A 139 -8.32 -1.98 7.70
N ILE A 140 -9.30 -1.79 8.59
CA ILE A 140 -10.72 -1.92 8.27
C ILE A 140 -11.35 -0.54 8.35
N ALA A 141 -11.83 -0.05 7.22
CA ALA A 141 -12.47 1.25 7.10
C ALA A 141 -13.91 1.22 7.63
N ALA A 142 -14.35 2.33 8.22
CA ALA A 142 -15.74 2.51 8.63
C ALA A 142 -16.69 2.45 7.43
N GLU A 143 -17.95 2.11 7.70
CA GLU A 143 -19.02 2.37 6.73
C GLU A 143 -19.04 3.85 6.32
N GLY A 144 -19.19 4.10 5.01
CA GLY A 144 -19.16 5.45 4.45
C GLY A 144 -17.77 5.95 4.06
N VAL A 145 -16.68 5.23 4.36
CA VAL A 145 -15.38 5.50 3.76
C VAL A 145 -15.35 4.95 2.33
N SER A 146 -14.91 5.77 1.38
CA SER A 146 -14.88 5.45 -0.04
C SER A 146 -13.46 5.24 -0.59
N GLN A 147 -12.47 5.96 -0.04
CA GLN A 147 -11.09 5.91 -0.49
C GLN A 147 -10.12 6.05 0.69
N PHE A 148 -8.89 5.62 0.47
CA PHE A 148 -7.77 5.85 1.37
C PHE A 148 -6.61 6.53 0.62
N GLU A 149 -5.79 7.23 1.40
CA GLU A 149 -4.49 7.75 0.99
C GLU A 149 -3.48 7.40 2.10
N VAL A 150 -2.35 6.82 1.71
CA VAL A 150 -1.21 6.56 2.59
C VAL A 150 0.02 7.19 1.97
N ARG A 151 0.73 8.01 2.74
CA ARG A 151 1.89 8.77 2.29
C ARG A 151 3.10 8.48 3.15
N SER A 152 4.21 8.25 2.49
CA SER A 152 5.55 8.38 3.04
C SER A 152 6.21 9.64 2.48
N SER A 153 7.44 9.86 2.89
CA SER A 153 8.34 10.89 2.39
C SER A 153 8.84 10.60 0.97
N LEU A 154 8.62 9.39 0.45
CA LEU A 154 9.09 8.93 -0.85
C LEU A 154 7.94 8.64 -1.83
N ASP A 155 6.78 8.26 -1.32
CA ASP A 155 5.73 7.63 -2.11
C ASP A 155 4.34 7.92 -1.54
N THR A 156 3.33 7.78 -2.38
CA THR A 156 1.91 7.87 -2.03
C THR A 156 1.17 6.71 -2.67
N ASP A 157 0.38 5.99 -1.87
CA ASP A 157 -0.56 4.98 -2.35
C ASP A 157 -2.00 5.39 -2.04
N THR A 158 -2.85 5.35 -3.05
CA THR A 158 -4.27 5.68 -2.97
C THR A 158 -5.08 4.52 -3.52
N GLY A 159 -6.26 4.28 -2.95
CA GLY A 159 -7.16 3.26 -3.48
C GLY A 159 -8.58 3.37 -2.97
N GLY A 160 -9.50 2.75 -3.70
CA GLY A 160 -10.89 2.61 -3.27
C GLY A 160 -11.06 1.61 -2.11
N VAL A 161 -12.09 1.84 -1.30
CA VAL A 161 -12.53 0.92 -0.25
C VAL A 161 -13.72 0.11 -0.76
N GLY A 162 -13.52 -1.19 -0.89
CA GLY A 162 -14.56 -2.12 -1.33
C GLY A 162 -15.65 -2.37 -0.29
N ALA A 163 -16.64 -3.17 -0.65
CA ALA A 163 -17.74 -3.56 0.24
C ALA A 163 -17.28 -4.30 1.51
N ASP A 164 -16.13 -4.98 1.43
CA ASP A 164 -15.48 -5.66 2.56
C ASP A 164 -14.82 -4.70 3.55
N GLY A 165 -14.68 -3.43 3.19
CA GLY A 165 -14.09 -2.39 4.02
C GLY A 165 -12.58 -2.54 4.24
N VAL A 166 -11.90 -3.40 3.48
CA VAL A 166 -10.47 -3.64 3.68
C VAL A 166 -9.67 -2.54 2.98
N VAL A 167 -8.84 -1.85 3.77
CA VAL A 167 -7.78 -0.96 3.28
C VAL A 167 -6.50 -1.75 3.22
N PHE A 168 -5.86 -1.76 2.06
CA PHE A 168 -4.56 -2.39 1.85
C PHE A 168 -3.71 -1.49 0.96
N ALA A 169 -2.83 -0.72 1.60
CA ALA A 169 -1.88 0.16 0.93
C ALA A 169 -0.49 -0.49 0.90
N VAL A 170 0.22 -0.32 -0.20
CA VAL A 170 1.62 -0.76 -0.34
C VAL A 170 2.42 0.35 -1.01
N LEU A 171 3.51 0.77 -0.37
CA LEU A 171 4.31 1.91 -0.83
C LEU A 171 5.77 1.79 -0.40
N ARG A 172 6.65 2.54 -1.07
CA ARG A 172 8.05 2.73 -0.63
C ARG A 172 8.11 3.72 0.52
N ALA A 173 8.98 3.48 1.50
CA ALA A 173 9.19 4.39 2.62
C ALA A 173 10.61 4.27 3.20
N ARG A 174 11.03 5.27 3.96
CA ARG A 174 12.24 5.16 4.77
C ARG A 174 12.04 4.12 5.88
N TRP A 175 13.13 3.52 6.35
CA TRP A 175 13.03 2.53 7.41
C TRP A 175 12.47 3.12 8.70
N ARG A 176 11.49 2.45 9.29
CA ARG A 176 10.73 2.91 10.49
C ARG A 176 10.07 4.28 10.35
N GLU A 177 9.83 4.74 9.13
CA GLU A 177 9.06 5.96 8.89
C GLU A 177 7.63 5.84 9.44
N LYS A 178 7.12 6.93 10.03
CA LYS A 178 5.71 7.04 10.39
C LYS A 178 4.92 7.52 9.18
N LEU A 179 3.97 6.72 8.72
CA LEU A 179 3.18 7.05 7.54
C LEU A 179 2.06 8.04 7.89
N HIS A 180 1.78 8.95 6.96
CA HIS A 180 0.58 9.76 6.99
C HIS A 180 -0.56 8.96 6.36
N VAL A 181 -1.71 8.93 7.04
CA VAL A 181 -2.88 8.17 6.59
C VAL A 181 -4.08 9.10 6.60
N ALA A 182 -4.83 9.10 5.51
CA ALA A 182 -6.09 9.79 5.40
C ALA A 182 -7.11 8.88 4.72
N VAL A 183 -8.38 9.14 4.98
CA VAL A 183 -9.50 8.47 4.29
C VAL A 183 -10.47 9.51 3.78
N THR A 184 -11.10 9.23 2.65
CA THR A 184 -12.13 10.09 2.07
C THR A 184 -13.48 9.43 2.24
N LEU A 185 -14.39 10.13 2.90
CA LEU A 185 -15.78 9.72 3.09
C LEU A 185 -16.54 9.80 1.77
N ALA A 186 -17.67 9.10 1.67
CA ALA A 186 -18.56 9.16 0.51
C ALA A 186 -19.14 10.58 0.29
N SER A 187 -19.12 11.44 1.31
CA SER A 187 -19.44 12.87 1.21
C SER A 187 -18.35 13.70 0.51
N GLY A 188 -17.17 13.12 0.26
CA GLY A 188 -15.99 13.81 -0.26
C GLY A 188 -15.09 14.44 0.81
N GLU A 189 -15.48 14.37 2.09
CA GLU A 189 -14.65 14.86 3.20
C GLU A 189 -13.43 13.96 3.42
N THR A 190 -12.23 14.56 3.51
CA THR A 190 -10.99 13.84 3.84
C THR A 190 -10.65 13.98 5.31
N VAL A 191 -10.52 12.85 6.00
CA VAL A 191 -10.26 12.78 7.44
C VAL A 191 -8.88 12.14 7.70
N PRO A 192 -7.97 12.81 8.43
CA PRO A 192 -6.69 12.22 8.81
C PRO A 192 -6.87 11.12 9.86
N ILE A 193 -6.08 10.05 9.75
CA ILE A 193 -6.07 8.92 10.67
C ILE A 193 -4.78 8.95 11.49
N HIS A 194 -4.94 9.00 12.81
CA HIS A 194 -3.82 8.88 13.73
C HIS A 194 -3.37 7.43 13.88
N GLN A 195 -2.17 7.12 13.39
CA GLN A 195 -1.56 5.81 13.62
C GLN A 195 -1.17 5.64 15.09
N PRO A 196 -1.51 4.52 15.76
CA PRO A 196 -0.82 4.14 16.98
C PRO A 196 0.67 3.97 16.66
N SER A 197 1.54 4.51 17.51
CA SER A 197 2.99 4.45 17.29
C SER A 197 3.47 3.00 17.18
N LEU A 198 4.34 2.74 16.18
CA LEU A 198 5.14 1.51 16.12
C LEU A 198 5.90 1.41 17.45
N ARG A 199 5.58 0.41 18.28
CA ARG A 199 6.38 0.17 19.49
C ARG A 199 7.77 -0.25 19.03
N PRO A 200 8.86 0.36 19.54
CA PRO A 200 10.18 -0.20 19.35
C PRO A 200 10.18 -1.60 19.97
N GLU A 201 10.68 -2.60 19.24
CA GLU A 201 10.94 -3.90 19.84
C GLU A 201 11.90 -3.71 21.01
N ARG A 202 11.48 -4.17 22.18
CA ARG A 202 12.28 -4.12 23.38
C ARG A 202 13.46 -5.07 23.14
N PRO A 203 14.73 -4.62 23.18
CA PRO A 203 15.86 -5.54 23.08
C PRO A 203 15.75 -6.55 24.24
N SER A 204 15.75 -7.82 23.87
CA SER A 204 15.85 -8.97 24.78
C SER A 204 17.23 -9.09 25.38
#